data_AF-A0A7K6W8K4-F1
#
_entry.id   AF-A0A7K6W8K4-F1
#
_cell.length_a   1.000
_cell.length_b   1.000
_cell.length_c   1.000
_cell.angle_alpha   90.00
_cell.angle_beta   90.00
_cell.angle_gamma   90.00
#
_symmetry.space_group_name_H-M   'P 1'
#
loop_
_entity.id
_entity.type
_entity.pdbx_description
1 polymer ?
#
loop_
_entity_poly.entity_id
_entity_poly.type
_entity_poly.pdbx_seq_one_letter_code
_entity_poly.pdbx_strand_id
1 'polypeptide(L)'
;LLNVTEWNSSVLCFYTCSRQRKVVTTKLIVYRVPELVVLEPVPQLAVGESQELACSVAGAAPIQNLTVILRQGNEVLRAETFEQHTQDEPAVLRVTHRLTAQRWDDG
;
A
#
# COMPACT_ATOMS: atom_id res chain seq x y z
N LEU A 1 -6.04 -9.73 -21.76
CA LEU A 1 -4.85 -10.36 -21.17
C LEU A 1 -5.33 -11.41 -20.17
N LEU A 2 -4.85 -12.63 -20.28
CA LEU A 2 -5.17 -13.73 -19.37
C LEU A 2 -3.83 -14.20 -18.77
N ASN A 3 -3.80 -14.53 -17.48
CA ASN A 3 -2.61 -15.01 -16.76
C ASN A 3 -1.42 -14.03 -16.76
N VAL A 4 -1.59 -12.84 -16.17
CA VAL A 4 -0.47 -11.93 -15.92
C VAL A 4 0.22 -12.36 -14.62
N THR A 5 1.49 -12.76 -14.71
CA THR A 5 2.30 -13.24 -13.58
C THR A 5 3.31 -12.21 -13.07
N GLU A 6 3.60 -11.19 -13.88
CA GLU A 6 4.59 -10.15 -13.60
C GLU A 6 3.89 -8.87 -13.11
N TRP A 7 4.45 -8.22 -12.08
CA TRP A 7 3.87 -7.00 -11.50
C TRP A 7 4.18 -5.74 -12.31
N ASN A 8 5.35 -5.70 -12.95
CA ASN A 8 5.80 -4.61 -13.81
C ASN A 8 6.52 -5.19 -15.03
N SER A 9 5.93 -5.00 -16.19
CA SER A 9 6.45 -5.52 -17.46
C SER A 9 6.64 -4.42 -18.48
N SER A 10 7.67 -4.57 -19.33
CA SER A 10 7.83 -3.74 -20.51
C SER A 10 7.38 -4.56 -21.73
N VAL A 11 6.27 -4.16 -22.33
CA VAL A 11 5.70 -4.83 -23.50
C VAL A 11 6.17 -4.13 -24.77
N LEU A 12 6.73 -4.89 -25.69
CA LEU A 12 7.12 -4.42 -27.02
C LEU A 12 5.99 -4.69 -28.01
N CYS A 13 5.36 -3.62 -28.50
CA CYS A 13 4.43 -3.68 -29.60
C CYS A 13 5.18 -3.34 -30.89
N PHE A 14 4.97 -4.11 -31.94
CA PHE A 14 5.49 -3.75 -33.26
C PHE A 14 4.41 -3.89 -34.31
N TYR A 15 4.53 -3.08 -35.35
CA TYR A 15 3.69 -3.20 -36.54
C TYR A 15 4.50 -2.87 -37.79
N THR A 16 4.08 -3.42 -38.92
CA THR A 16 4.68 -3.16 -40.21
C THR A 16 3.66 -2.49 -41.11
N CYS A 17 3.99 -1.32 -41.63
CA CYS A 17 3.16 -0.58 -42.59
C CYS A 17 4.06 -0.12 -43.74
N SER A 18 3.66 -0.39 -44.99
CA SER A 18 4.44 0.02 -46.18
C SER A 18 5.93 -0.32 -46.13
N ARG A 19 6.26 -1.56 -45.70
CA ARG A 19 7.64 -2.05 -45.48
C ARG A 19 8.45 -1.33 -44.40
N GLN A 20 7.85 -0.40 -43.66
CA GLN A 20 8.43 0.20 -42.47
C GLN A 20 7.97 -0.54 -41.23
N ARG A 21 8.91 -1.05 -40.43
CA ARG A 21 8.64 -1.62 -39.12
C ARG A 21 8.75 -0.52 -38.07
N LYS A 22 7.70 -0.36 -37.25
CA LYS A 22 7.75 0.49 -36.06
C LYS A 22 7.64 -0.37 -34.81
N VAL A 23 8.40 0.00 -33.80
CA VAL A 23 8.41 -0.63 -32.48
C VAL A 23 8.05 0.44 -31.46
N VAL A 24 7.14 0.11 -30.56
CA VAL A 24 6.66 0.95 -29.47
C VAL A 24 6.78 0.15 -28.20
N THR A 25 7.39 0.73 -27.17
CA THR A 25 7.47 0.13 -25.85
C THR A 25 6.37 0.72 -24.97
N THR A 26 5.65 -0.11 -24.25
CA THR A 26 4.69 0.32 -23.22
C THR A 26 4.95 -0.40 -21.91
N LYS A 27 4.61 0.25 -20.79
CA LYS A 27 4.63 -0.38 -19.47
C LYS A 27 3.29 -1.01 -19.17
N LEU A 28 3.32 -2.21 -18.63
CA LEU A 28 2.17 -2.91 -18.07
C LEU A 28 2.41 -3.06 -16.56
N ILE A 29 1.58 -2.39 -15.77
CA ILE A 29 1.67 -2.41 -14.30
C ILE A 29 0.41 -3.09 -13.78
N VAL A 30 0.58 -4.12 -12.95
CA VAL A 30 -0.53 -4.84 -12.32
C VAL A 30 -0.87 -4.18 -11.00
N TYR A 31 -2.17 -3.93 -10.81
CA TYR A 31 -2.71 -3.41 -9.57
C TYR A 31 -3.39 -4.51 -8.78
N ARG A 32 -3.11 -4.53 -7.48
CA ARG A 32 -3.78 -5.41 -6.52
C ARG A 32 -4.09 -4.63 -5.26
N VAL A 33 -5.36 -4.69 -4.86
CA VAL A 33 -5.81 -4.13 -3.59
C VAL A 33 -5.20 -4.93 -2.43
N PRO A 34 -4.98 -4.30 -1.26
CA PRO A 34 -4.49 -5.01 -0.09
C PRO A 34 -5.38 -6.22 0.22
N GLU A 35 -4.77 -7.38 0.43
CA GLU A 35 -5.48 -8.61 0.83
C GLU A 35 -5.79 -8.60 2.32
N LEU A 36 -4.88 -8.00 3.10
CA LEU A 36 -4.95 -7.96 4.55
C LEU A 36 -4.62 -6.56 5.03
N VAL A 37 -5.48 -6.01 5.87
CA VAL A 37 -5.28 -4.75 6.59
C VAL A 37 -5.69 -5.00 8.03
N VAL A 38 -4.72 -5.05 8.94
CA VAL A 38 -4.95 -5.40 10.34
C VAL A 38 -4.29 -4.37 11.24
N LEU A 39 -5.08 -3.77 12.12
CA LEU A 39 -4.56 -3.06 13.28
C LEU A 39 -4.19 -4.11 14.34
N GLU A 40 -2.96 -4.07 14.83
CA GLU A 40 -2.52 -4.96 15.90
C GLU A 40 -3.34 -4.73 17.18
N PRO A 41 -3.57 -5.79 17.98
CA PRO A 41 -4.35 -5.67 19.20
C PRO A 41 -3.80 -4.58 20.11
N VAL A 42 -4.66 -3.63 20.46
CA VAL A 42 -4.35 -2.56 21.41
C VAL A 42 -4.76 -3.05 22.80
N PRO A 43 -3.86 -3.06 23.80
CA PRO A 43 -4.21 -3.44 25.17
C PRO A 43 -5.17 -2.40 25.78
N GLN A 44 -5.78 -2.75 26.91
CA GLN A 44 -6.46 -1.75 27.74
C GLN A 44 -5.43 -0.77 28.30
N LEU A 45 -5.71 0.53 28.16
CA LEU A 45 -4.82 1.60 28.57
C LEU A 45 -5.52 2.48 29.61
N ALA A 46 -4.80 2.86 30.66
CA ALA A 46 -5.24 3.90 31.57
C ALA A 46 -5.06 5.28 30.92
N VAL A 47 -5.90 6.25 31.33
CA VAL A 47 -5.79 7.63 30.85
C VAL A 47 -4.38 8.18 31.11
N GLY A 48 -3.73 8.70 30.07
CA GLY A 48 -2.37 9.22 30.11
C GLY A 48 -1.29 8.19 29.74
N GLU A 49 -1.61 6.90 29.61
CA GLU A 49 -0.67 5.90 29.10
C GLU A 49 -0.49 6.04 27.59
N SER A 50 0.75 5.89 27.11
CA SER A 50 1.06 5.87 25.68
C SER A 50 1.25 4.44 25.18
N GLN A 51 0.73 4.15 23.99
CA GLN A 51 0.93 2.89 23.28
C GLN A 51 1.29 3.15 21.82
N GLU A 52 2.14 2.30 21.27
CA GLU A 52 2.39 2.28 19.84
C GLU A 52 1.30 1.45 19.15
N LEU A 53 0.52 2.11 18.29
CA LEU A 53 -0.38 1.47 17.35
C LEU A 53 0.43 0.98 16.17
N ALA A 54 0.14 -0.23 15.68
CA ALA A 54 0.78 -0.79 14.51
C ALA A 54 -0.27 -1.35 13.54
N CYS A 55 -0.28 -0.85 12.32
CA CYS A 55 -1.12 -1.35 11.24
C CYS A 55 -0.27 -2.13 10.25
N SER A 56 -0.60 -3.40 10.06
CA SER A 56 0.03 -4.29 9.09
C SER A 56 -0.83 -4.38 7.83
N VAL A 57 -0.22 -4.12 6.66
CA VAL A 57 -0.85 -4.17 5.34
C VAL A 57 -0.10 -5.15 4.46
N ALA A 58 -0.79 -6.09 3.82
CA ALA A 58 -0.17 -7.10 2.95
C ALA A 58 -0.92 -7.29 1.62
N GLY A 59 -0.19 -7.71 0.59
CA GLY A 59 -0.76 -8.11 -0.70
C GLY A 59 -1.07 -6.96 -1.66
N ALA A 60 -0.72 -5.72 -1.32
CA ALA A 60 -0.93 -4.55 -2.17
C ALA A 60 0.18 -4.40 -3.21
N ALA A 61 -0.16 -4.04 -4.44
CA ALA A 61 0.79 -3.66 -5.48
C ALA A 61 0.19 -2.64 -6.48
N PRO A 62 1.00 -1.72 -7.05
CA PRO A 62 2.35 -1.38 -6.61
C PRO A 62 2.29 -0.57 -5.30
N ILE A 63 3.21 -0.86 -4.37
CA ILE A 63 3.21 -0.21 -3.05
C ILE A 63 3.45 1.30 -3.16
N GLN A 64 4.22 1.76 -4.15
CA GLN A 64 4.51 3.19 -4.33
C GLN A 64 3.27 4.07 -4.52
N ASN A 65 2.14 3.47 -4.91
CA ASN A 65 0.87 4.16 -5.10
C ASN A 65 -0.09 3.96 -3.90
N LEU A 66 0.37 3.32 -2.83
CA LEU A 66 -0.41 3.07 -1.63
C LEU A 66 -0.34 4.26 -0.67
N THR A 67 -1.48 4.59 -0.05
CA THR A 67 -1.55 5.48 1.11
C THR A 67 -2.25 4.73 2.24
N VAL A 68 -1.63 4.70 3.41
CA VAL A 68 -2.19 4.10 4.62
C VAL A 68 -2.54 5.21 5.60
N ILE A 69 -3.78 5.22 6.08
CA ILE A 69 -4.28 6.26 6.99
C ILE A 69 -4.73 5.58 8.28
N LEU A 70 -4.02 5.84 9.38
CA LEU A 70 -4.46 5.48 10.73
C LEU A 70 -5.42 6.55 11.23
N ARG A 71 -6.56 6.12 11.76
CA ARG A 71 -7.63 6.98 12.24
C ARG A 71 -8.09 6.60 13.63
N GLN A 72 -8.50 7.61 14.39
CA GLN A 72 -9.29 7.46 15.60
C GLN A 72 -10.68 8.06 15.31
N GLY A 73 -11.68 7.20 15.10
CA GLY A 73 -12.96 7.64 14.56
C GLY A 73 -12.78 8.43 13.25
N ASN A 74 -13.11 9.72 13.27
CA ASN A 74 -12.97 10.61 12.11
C ASN A 74 -11.62 11.34 12.07
N GLU A 75 -10.85 11.34 13.15
CA GLU A 75 -9.55 12.01 13.23
C GLU A 75 -8.47 11.19 12.52
N VAL A 76 -7.60 11.86 11.76
CA VAL A 76 -6.44 11.24 11.12
C VAL A 76 -5.24 11.38 12.06
N LEU A 77 -4.78 10.24 12.59
CA LEU A 77 -3.61 10.16 13.46
C LEU A 77 -2.30 10.18 12.65
N ARG A 78 -2.28 9.44 11.54
CA ARG A 78 -1.13 9.33 10.64
C ARG A 78 -1.60 9.03 9.22
N ALA A 79 -0.97 9.66 8.24
CA ALA A 79 -1.04 9.27 6.85
C ALA A 79 0.38 8.95 6.38
N GLU A 80 0.58 7.76 5.83
CA GLU A 80 1.86 7.28 5.31
C GLU A 80 1.73 6.97 3.83
N THR A 81 2.68 7.48 3.04
CA THR A 81 2.80 7.25 1.59
C THR A 81 4.11 6.55 1.30
N PHE A 82 4.12 5.67 0.30
CA PHE A 82 5.28 4.82 0.02
C PHE A 82 5.98 5.14 -1.31
N GLU A 83 5.97 6.41 -1.74
CA GLU A 83 6.48 6.84 -3.05
C GLU A 83 7.92 6.39 -3.37
N GLN A 84 8.74 6.19 -2.32
CA GLN A 84 10.14 5.75 -2.45
C GLN A 84 10.29 4.21 -2.54
N HIS A 85 9.21 3.46 -2.44
CA HIS A 85 9.26 2.00 -2.55
C HIS A 85 9.47 1.59 -4.00
N THR A 86 10.46 0.75 -4.24
CA THR A 86 10.91 0.40 -5.60
C THR A 86 10.60 -1.04 -5.99
N GLN A 87 10.16 -1.89 -5.05
CA GLN A 87 9.80 -3.26 -5.35
C GLN A 87 8.43 -3.31 -6.01
N ASP A 88 8.37 -4.04 -7.12
CA ASP A 88 7.13 -4.23 -7.88
C ASP A 88 6.23 -5.28 -7.21
N GLU A 89 6.82 -6.26 -6.50
CA GLU A 89 6.07 -7.31 -5.84
C GLU A 89 5.34 -6.83 -4.57
N PRO A 90 4.18 -7.43 -4.23
CA PRO A 90 3.55 -7.18 -2.96
C PRO A 90 4.46 -7.56 -1.80
N ALA A 91 4.53 -6.66 -0.82
CA ALA A 91 5.24 -6.86 0.44
C ALA A 91 4.31 -6.64 1.63
N VAL A 92 4.79 -6.99 2.82
CA VAL A 92 4.14 -6.65 4.08
C VAL A 92 4.69 -5.32 4.57
N LEU A 93 3.81 -4.36 4.79
CA LEU A 93 4.12 -3.03 5.28
C LEU A 93 3.59 -2.87 6.71
N ARG A 94 4.34 -2.14 7.53
CA ARG A 94 3.93 -1.75 8.88
C ARG A 94 3.95 -0.23 8.99
N VAL A 95 2.85 0.34 9.44
CA VAL A 95 2.74 1.78 9.76
C VAL A 95 2.43 1.90 11.23
N THR A 96 3.22 2.69 11.95
CA THR A 96 3.08 2.86 13.39
C THR A 96 2.75 4.30 13.77
N HIS A 97 2.04 4.46 14.89
CA HIS A 97 1.73 5.75 15.46
C HIS A 97 1.65 5.65 16.97
N ARG A 98 2.28 6.59 17.70
CA ARG A 98 2.20 6.63 19.15
C ARG A 98 0.95 7.39 19.59
N LEU A 99 0.00 6.68 20.19
CA LEU A 99 -1.22 7.23 20.77
C LEU A 99 -1.02 7.39 22.28
N THR A 100 -1.64 8.41 22.88
CA THR A 100 -1.79 8.54 24.32
C THR A 100 -3.26 8.50 24.68
N ALA A 101 -3.65 7.56 25.54
CA ALA A 101 -5.05 7.30 25.87
C ALA A 101 -5.70 8.48 26.59
N GLN A 102 -6.88 8.87 26.12
CA GLN A 102 -7.72 9.91 26.69
C GLN A 102 -9.00 9.33 27.28
N ARG A 103 -9.64 10.09 28.17
CA ARG A 103 -10.89 9.68 28.84
C ARG A 103 -12.05 9.44 27.87
N TRP A 104 -12.00 10.05 26.69
CA TRP A 104 -13.06 10.01 25.68
C TRP A 104 -12.79 8.97 24.60
N ASP A 105 -11.67 8.25 24.69
CA ASP A 105 -11.35 7.17 23.77
C ASP A 105 -12.23 5.98 24.11
N ASP A 106 -12.88 5.40 23.10
CA ASP A 106 -13.68 4.19 23.27
C ASP A 106 -12.75 2.99 23.51
N GLY A 107 -12.96 2.28 24.63
CA GLY A 107 -12.21 1.08 25.04
C GLY A 107 -13.05 -0.18 24.96
#